data_AF-A0A0C5EIT6-F1
#
_entry.id   AF-A0A0C5EIT6-F1
#
_cell.length_a   1.000
_cell.length_b   1.000
_cell.length_c   1.000
_cell.angle_alpha   90.00
_cell.angle_beta   90.00
_cell.angle_gamma   90.00
#
_symmetry.space_group_name_H-M   'P 1'
#
loop_
_entity.id
_entity.type
_entity.pdbx_description
1 polymer ?
#
loop_
_entity_poly.entity_id
_entity_poly.type
_entity_poly.pdbx_seq_one_letter_code
_entity_poly.pdbx_strand_id
1 'polypeptide(L)'
;MRLIHPLFRAGVALCLAGLVSLQAMAGPSFDANRKELEKLSANAGAELHRGFQKSHEMLMYLELKDAPHATEAKAAALQHFNESIALFKNVSEIAPDRKIAYPPGDDRDQDALAAFQERLKEMDIARPTTEKELAELAVKAVTRHLYVLEKSSFKATRADYPALRKVLRSQALLLDLGILTSIVWSLSADQPDTPAKTGAEQ
;
A
#
# COMPACT_ATOMS: atom_id res chain seq x y z
N MET A 1 -17.14 -77.83 27.06
CA MET A 1 -17.18 -78.17 28.49
C MET A 1 -16.17 -77.28 29.20
N ARG A 2 -16.62 -76.48 30.20
CA ARG A 2 -15.85 -75.59 31.11
C ARG A 2 -15.27 -74.30 30.48
N LEU A 3 -15.30 -73.09 31.06
CA LEU A 3 -15.93 -72.43 32.25
C LEU A 3 -15.57 -70.92 32.03
N ILE A 4 -16.51 -70.01 31.77
CA ILE A 4 -17.12 -69.02 32.69
C ILE A 4 -16.13 -68.13 33.49
N HIS A 5 -15.96 -66.87 33.03
CA HIS A 5 -16.02 -65.55 33.74
C HIS A 5 -15.05 -65.26 34.93
N PRO A 6 -15.08 -64.07 35.59
CA PRO A 6 -14.85 -62.68 35.11
C PRO A 6 -14.03 -61.84 36.14
N LEU A 7 -13.56 -60.64 35.82
CA LEU A 7 -13.34 -59.54 36.80
C LEU A 7 -13.47 -58.22 36.02
N PHE A 8 -14.56 -57.43 36.09
CA PHE A 8 -14.96 -56.49 37.16
C PHE A 8 -13.78 -55.61 37.63
N ARG A 9 -13.84 -54.28 37.76
CA ARG A 9 -14.90 -53.27 37.70
C ARG A 9 -14.25 -51.88 37.82
N ALA A 10 -14.90 -50.88 37.20
CA ALA A 10 -15.11 -49.49 37.67
C ALA A 10 -13.97 -48.44 37.76
N GLY A 11 -14.28 -47.23 37.25
CA GLY A 11 -13.66 -45.95 37.61
C GLY A 11 -13.50 -44.95 36.45
N VAL A 12 -14.59 -44.51 35.78
CA VAL A 12 -15.14 -43.13 35.81
C VAL A 12 -14.11 -41.99 35.76
N ALA A 13 -14.05 -41.24 34.65
CA ALA A 13 -14.12 -39.77 34.63
C ALA A 13 -14.04 -39.19 33.20
N LEU A 14 -15.19 -38.74 32.73
CA LEU A 14 -15.46 -37.51 31.96
C LEU A 14 -14.24 -36.67 31.50
N CYS A 15 -14.02 -36.60 30.18
CA CYS A 15 -13.51 -35.39 29.51
C CYS A 15 -14.27 -35.21 28.18
N LEU A 16 -15.39 -34.50 28.28
CA LEU A 16 -15.98 -33.74 27.18
C LEU A 16 -14.97 -32.67 26.75
N ALA A 17 -14.47 -32.72 25.51
CA ALA A 17 -14.13 -31.53 24.71
C ALA A 17 -13.66 -31.92 23.30
N GLY A 18 -14.53 -31.66 22.32
CA GLY A 18 -14.16 -31.10 21.01
C GLY A 18 -12.93 -31.63 20.29
N LEU A 19 -13.07 -32.73 19.56
CA LEU A 19 -12.42 -32.87 18.25
C LEU A 19 -13.48 -32.59 17.19
N VAL A 20 -13.99 -31.36 17.20
CA VAL A 20 -14.57 -30.77 16.00
C VAL A 20 -13.38 -30.49 15.11
N SER A 21 -13.26 -31.30 14.07
CA SER A 21 -12.48 -31.04 12.87
C SER A 21 -12.54 -29.54 12.59
N LEU A 22 -11.40 -28.86 12.69
CA LEU A 22 -11.24 -27.50 12.18
C LEU A 22 -11.29 -27.58 10.65
N GLN A 23 -12.45 -27.89 10.11
CA GLN A 23 -12.85 -27.43 8.79
C GLN A 23 -13.02 -25.93 8.95
N ALA A 24 -11.90 -25.21 8.82
CA ALA A 24 -11.97 -23.82 8.42
C ALA A 24 -12.68 -23.82 7.07
N MET A 25 -14.00 -23.67 7.11
CA MET A 25 -14.78 -23.19 5.99
C MET A 25 -14.21 -21.82 5.63
N ALA A 26 -13.24 -21.80 4.72
CA ALA A 26 -13.14 -20.71 3.77
C ALA A 26 -14.33 -20.86 2.81
N GLY A 27 -15.53 -20.57 3.33
CA GLY A 27 -16.63 -20.08 2.50
C GLY A 27 -16.16 -18.84 1.76
N PRO A 28 -16.85 -18.43 0.68
CA PRO A 28 -16.35 -17.44 -0.27
C PRO A 28 -15.83 -16.24 0.51
N SER A 29 -14.52 -15.96 0.42
CA SER A 29 -13.98 -14.73 0.97
C SER A 29 -14.52 -13.62 0.08
N PHE A 30 -15.72 -13.16 0.43
CA PHE A 30 -16.39 -12.02 -0.15
C PHE A 30 -15.43 -10.85 -0.08
N ASP A 31 -14.88 -10.45 -1.22
CA ASP A 31 -14.01 -9.30 -1.39
C ASP A 31 -14.85 -8.00 -1.37
N ALA A 32 -15.79 -7.90 -0.42
CA ALA A 32 -16.72 -6.77 -0.26
C ALA A 32 -15.99 -5.43 -0.03
N ASN A 33 -14.73 -5.50 0.41
CA ASN A 33 -13.89 -4.33 0.65
C ASN A 33 -13.13 -3.85 -0.60
N ARG A 34 -13.16 -4.54 -1.76
CA ARG A 34 -12.38 -4.08 -2.95
C ARG A 34 -12.82 -2.73 -3.45
N LYS A 35 -14.13 -2.49 -3.56
CA LYS A 35 -14.66 -1.19 -3.99
C LYS A 35 -14.35 -0.07 -2.99
N GLU A 36 -14.30 -0.41 -1.70
CA GLU A 36 -13.91 0.55 -0.66
C GLU A 36 -12.40 0.83 -0.70
N LEU A 37 -11.57 -0.20 -0.85
CA LEU A 37 -10.12 -0.10 -1.05
C LEU A 37 -9.79 0.74 -2.28
N GLU A 38 -10.45 0.48 -3.40
CA GLU A 38 -10.31 1.26 -4.63
C GLU A 38 -10.66 2.72 -4.39
N LYS A 39 -11.82 3.01 -3.80
CA LYS A 39 -12.25 4.38 -3.51
C LYS A 39 -11.28 5.10 -2.58
N LEU A 40 -10.86 4.46 -1.49
CA LEU A 40 -9.90 5.04 -0.53
C LEU A 40 -8.54 5.27 -1.17
N SER A 41 -8.07 4.31 -1.98
CA SER A 41 -6.83 4.45 -2.74
C SER A 41 -6.90 5.58 -3.76
N ALA A 42 -7.99 5.68 -4.53
CA ALA A 42 -8.19 6.73 -5.51
C ALA A 42 -8.21 8.11 -4.84
N ASN A 43 -8.87 8.24 -3.67
CA ASN A 43 -8.84 9.48 -2.89
C ASN A 43 -7.43 9.79 -2.37
N ALA A 44 -6.71 8.78 -1.87
CA ALA A 44 -5.33 8.93 -1.38
C ALA A 44 -4.39 9.41 -2.50
N GLY A 45 -4.54 8.83 -3.70
CA GLY A 45 -3.84 9.22 -4.91
C GLY A 45 -4.22 10.63 -5.39
N ALA A 46 -5.50 11.00 -5.31
CA ALA A 46 -5.95 12.35 -5.66
C ALA A 46 -5.31 13.42 -4.76
N GLU A 47 -5.28 13.21 -3.44
CA GLU A 47 -4.57 14.13 -2.53
C GLU A 47 -3.06 14.12 -2.75
N LEU A 48 -2.47 12.97 -3.07
CA LEU A 48 -1.05 12.88 -3.45
C LEU A 48 -0.75 13.78 -4.66
N HIS A 49 -1.57 13.70 -5.71
CA HIS A 49 -1.44 14.52 -6.90
C HIS A 49 -1.66 16.02 -6.64
N ARG A 50 -2.62 16.39 -5.77
CA ARG A 50 -2.77 17.78 -5.32
C ARG A 50 -1.54 18.28 -4.57
N GLY A 51 -0.94 17.44 -3.73
CA GLY A 51 0.34 17.74 -3.06
C GLY A 51 1.47 18.00 -4.05
N PHE A 52 1.57 17.18 -5.12
CA PHE A 52 2.52 17.44 -6.19
C PHE A 52 2.24 18.72 -6.95
N GLN A 53 0.99 19.00 -7.30
CA GLN A 53 0.62 20.24 -7.99
C GLN A 53 1.09 21.45 -7.18
N LYS A 54 0.77 21.49 -5.87
CA LYS A 54 1.19 22.57 -4.98
C LYS A 54 2.70 22.64 -4.78
N SER A 55 3.39 21.49 -4.77
CA SER A 55 4.85 21.46 -4.76
C SER A 55 5.45 22.07 -6.03
N HIS A 56 4.86 21.82 -7.20
CA HIS A 56 5.32 22.43 -8.46
C HIS A 56 4.96 23.92 -8.54
N GLU A 57 3.80 24.35 -8.03
CA GLU A 57 3.47 25.77 -7.87
C GLU A 57 4.51 26.48 -6.98
N MET A 58 4.93 25.87 -5.87
CA MET A 58 6.02 26.39 -5.05
C MET A 58 7.30 26.58 -5.87
N LEU A 59 7.72 25.58 -6.66
CA LEU A 59 8.91 25.68 -7.51
C LEU A 59 8.79 26.82 -8.53
N MET A 60 7.63 26.95 -9.16
CA MET A 60 7.35 28.06 -10.08
C MET A 60 7.50 29.42 -9.38
N TYR A 61 6.91 29.59 -8.19
CA TYR A 61 7.01 30.84 -7.45
C TYR A 61 8.44 31.14 -6.97
N LEU A 62 9.22 30.10 -6.62
CA LEU A 62 10.65 30.28 -6.33
C LEU A 62 11.41 30.83 -7.53
N GLU A 63 11.13 30.35 -8.75
CA GLU A 63 11.77 30.87 -9.96
C GLU A 63 11.32 32.30 -10.30
N LEU A 64 10.07 32.65 -9.98
CA LEU A 64 9.56 34.02 -10.08
C LEU A 64 10.06 34.93 -8.94
N LYS A 65 10.82 34.40 -7.97
CA LYS A 65 11.27 35.10 -6.74
C LYS A 65 10.12 35.64 -5.90
N ASP A 66 8.97 34.98 -5.95
CA ASP A 66 7.77 35.30 -5.18
C ASP A 66 7.74 34.44 -3.90
N ALA A 67 8.47 34.88 -2.88
CA ALA A 67 8.62 34.14 -1.63
C ALA A 67 7.30 33.93 -0.85
N PRO A 68 6.37 34.91 -0.78
CA PRO A 68 5.06 34.71 -0.15
C PRO A 68 4.26 33.56 -0.78
N HIS A 69 4.05 33.58 -2.10
CA HIS A 69 3.27 32.54 -2.77
C HIS A 69 3.99 31.19 -2.80
N ALA A 70 5.33 31.17 -2.85
CA ALA A 70 6.09 29.94 -2.66
C ALA A 70 5.84 29.32 -1.27
N THR A 71 5.74 30.14 -0.23
CA THR A 71 5.47 29.70 1.14
C THR A 71 4.06 29.16 1.29
N GLU A 72 3.07 29.84 0.71
CA GLU A 72 1.67 29.40 0.69
C GLU A 72 1.49 28.08 -0.08
N ALA A 73 2.09 27.97 -1.27
CA ALA A 73 2.06 26.76 -2.08
C ALA A 73 2.75 25.59 -1.36
N LYS A 74 3.87 25.83 -0.66
CA LYS A 74 4.51 24.82 0.19
C LYS A 74 3.57 24.35 1.31
N ALA A 75 2.92 25.28 2.02
CA ALA A 75 2.00 24.94 3.10
C ALA A 75 0.81 24.10 2.60
N ALA A 76 0.24 24.48 1.45
CA ALA A 76 -0.83 23.72 0.80
C ALA A 76 -0.35 22.32 0.36
N ALA A 77 0.87 22.21 -0.18
CA ALA A 77 1.45 20.91 -0.53
C ALA A 77 1.57 19.99 0.70
N LEU A 78 2.08 20.51 1.82
CA LEU A 78 2.20 19.77 3.07
C LEU A 78 0.84 19.32 3.61
N GLN A 79 -0.20 20.14 3.47
CA GLN A 79 -1.55 19.76 3.86
C GLN A 79 -2.05 18.56 3.04
N HIS A 80 -1.98 18.64 1.70
CA HIS A 80 -2.44 17.55 0.83
C HIS A 80 -1.63 16.26 1.03
N PHE A 81 -0.32 16.35 1.27
CA PHE A 81 0.47 15.16 1.61
C PHE A 81 0.05 14.55 2.96
N ASN A 82 -0.27 15.37 3.97
CA ASN A 82 -0.80 14.86 5.23
C ASN A 82 -2.16 14.16 5.05
N GLU A 83 -3.05 14.73 4.25
CA GLU A 83 -4.35 14.13 3.92
C GLU A 83 -4.17 12.80 3.18
N SER A 84 -3.26 12.76 2.20
CA SER A 84 -2.89 11.52 1.49
C SER A 84 -2.34 10.45 2.45
N ILE A 85 -1.49 10.82 3.42
CA ILE A 85 -0.98 9.89 4.44
C ILE A 85 -2.13 9.31 5.28
N ALA A 86 -3.08 10.13 5.71
CA ALA A 86 -4.22 9.67 6.48
C ALA A 86 -5.07 8.65 5.69
N LEU A 87 -5.31 8.93 4.40
CA LEU A 87 -6.06 8.02 3.53
C LEU A 87 -5.29 6.72 3.26
N PHE A 88 -3.99 6.77 3.00
CA PHE A 88 -3.18 5.56 2.83
C PHE A 88 -3.07 4.73 4.11
N LYS A 89 -3.12 5.34 5.29
CA LYS A 89 -3.23 4.59 6.56
C LYS A 89 -4.51 3.78 6.62
N ASN A 90 -5.65 4.40 6.28
CA ASN A 90 -6.93 3.69 6.21
C ASN A 90 -6.86 2.54 5.20
N VAL A 91 -6.24 2.75 4.03
CA VAL A 91 -6.00 1.67 3.04
C VAL A 91 -5.17 0.54 3.68
N SER A 92 -4.08 0.85 4.37
CA SER A 92 -3.20 -0.16 4.99
C SER A 92 -3.86 -0.96 6.11
N GLU A 93 -4.86 -0.40 6.79
CA GLU A 93 -5.61 -1.09 7.84
C GLU A 93 -6.55 -2.15 7.29
N ILE A 94 -7.13 -1.92 6.11
CA ILE A 94 -8.10 -2.84 5.48
C ILE A 94 -7.51 -3.67 4.34
N ALA A 95 -6.29 -3.33 3.87
CA ALA A 95 -5.62 -4.05 2.80
C ALA A 95 -5.27 -5.48 3.26
N PRO A 96 -5.58 -6.51 2.44
CA PRO A 96 -5.29 -7.88 2.79
C PRO A 96 -3.79 -8.20 2.67
N ASP A 97 -3.33 -9.20 3.41
CA ASP A 97 -2.00 -9.82 3.25
C ASP A 97 -1.94 -10.74 2.01
N ARG A 98 -2.65 -10.37 0.95
CA ARG A 98 -2.67 -11.07 -0.34
C ARG A 98 -1.44 -10.67 -1.15
N LYS A 99 -0.84 -11.64 -1.84
CA LYS A 99 0.25 -11.36 -2.79
C LYS A 99 -0.23 -10.37 -3.85
N ILE A 100 0.62 -9.41 -4.19
CA ILE A 100 0.32 -8.45 -5.25
C ILE A 100 0.22 -9.20 -6.58
N ALA A 101 -0.96 -9.16 -7.19
CA ALA A 101 -1.18 -9.64 -8.54
C ALA A 101 -1.02 -8.47 -9.50
N TYR A 102 0.13 -8.41 -10.18
CA TYR A 102 0.30 -7.48 -11.30
C TYR A 102 -0.43 -8.08 -12.52
N PRO A 103 -1.30 -7.33 -13.21
CA PRO A 103 -1.97 -7.84 -14.39
C PRO A 103 -0.94 -8.29 -15.44
N PRO A 104 -1.11 -9.46 -16.07
CA PRO A 104 -0.34 -9.80 -17.25
C PRO A 104 -0.99 -9.12 -18.45
N GLY A 105 -0.45 -8.02 -19.00
CA GLY A 105 -0.91 -7.65 -20.35
C GLY A 105 -0.57 -6.32 -21.02
N ASP A 106 -0.09 -5.26 -20.35
CA ASP A 106 0.29 -4.01 -21.04
C ASP A 106 1.77 -3.69 -20.76
N ASP A 107 2.52 -3.38 -21.81
CA ASP A 107 3.92 -2.94 -21.73
C ASP A 107 4.06 -1.75 -20.76
N ARG A 108 3.03 -0.89 -20.69
CA ARG A 108 2.98 0.26 -19.77
C ARG A 108 2.97 -0.14 -18.29
N ASP A 109 2.26 -1.20 -17.94
CA ASP A 109 2.20 -1.68 -16.55
C ASP A 109 3.54 -2.34 -16.16
N GLN A 110 4.19 -3.01 -17.12
CA GLN A 110 5.53 -3.57 -16.91
C GLN A 110 6.59 -2.49 -16.74
N ASP A 111 6.54 -1.45 -17.56
CA ASP A 111 7.44 -0.29 -17.44
C ASP A 111 7.28 0.42 -16.10
N ALA A 112 6.03 0.66 -15.68
CA ALA A 112 5.74 1.26 -14.37
C ALA A 112 6.27 0.39 -13.21
N LEU A 113 6.08 -0.93 -13.30
CA LEU A 113 6.59 -1.87 -12.31
C LEU A 113 8.13 -1.91 -12.29
N ALA A 114 8.78 -1.86 -13.45
CA ALA A 114 10.24 -1.85 -13.58
C ALA A 114 10.83 -0.57 -12.98
N ALA A 115 10.28 0.60 -13.33
CA ALA A 115 10.70 1.90 -12.79
C ALA A 115 10.54 1.95 -11.26
N PHE A 116 9.41 1.47 -10.75
CA PHE A 116 9.18 1.37 -9.31
C PHE A 116 10.21 0.46 -8.61
N GLN A 117 10.48 -0.73 -9.16
CA GLN A 117 11.46 -1.66 -8.60
C GLN A 117 12.88 -1.08 -8.62
N GLU A 118 13.26 -0.40 -9.70
CA GLU A 118 14.54 0.30 -9.81
C GLU A 118 14.66 1.37 -8.72
N ARG A 119 13.63 2.19 -8.54
CA ARG A 119 13.63 3.24 -7.52
C ARG A 119 13.74 2.69 -6.10
N LEU A 120 13.03 1.60 -5.78
CA LEU A 120 13.16 0.95 -4.48
C LEU A 120 14.58 0.45 -4.23
N LYS A 121 15.22 -0.14 -5.25
CA LYS A 121 16.61 -0.61 -5.18
C LYS A 121 17.58 0.55 -4.96
N GLU A 122 17.44 1.66 -5.70
CA GLU A 122 18.27 2.85 -5.51
C GLU A 122 18.17 3.43 -4.08
N MET A 123 17.02 3.25 -3.43
CA MET A 123 16.72 3.78 -2.11
C MET A 123 16.93 2.78 -0.98
N ASP A 124 17.42 1.57 -1.29
CA ASP A 124 17.60 0.46 -0.35
C ASP A 124 16.31 0.12 0.42
N ILE A 125 15.18 0.10 -0.30
CA ILE A 125 13.87 -0.24 0.26
C ILE A 125 13.47 -1.63 -0.24
N ALA A 126 13.05 -2.49 0.68
CA ALA A 126 12.55 -3.82 0.34
C ALA A 126 11.30 -3.73 -0.55
N ARG A 127 11.25 -4.59 -1.57
CA ARG A 127 10.08 -4.70 -2.45
C ARG A 127 8.87 -5.21 -1.67
N PRO A 128 7.69 -4.56 -1.76
CA PRO A 128 6.47 -5.09 -1.19
C PRO A 128 6.05 -6.35 -1.97
N THR A 129 5.68 -7.39 -1.24
CA THR A 129 5.20 -8.67 -1.76
C THR A 129 3.69 -8.83 -1.60
N THR A 130 3.08 -8.13 -0.63
CA THR A 130 1.63 -8.10 -0.39
C THR A 130 1.02 -6.72 -0.63
N GLU A 131 -0.29 -6.68 -0.87
CA GLU A 131 -1.03 -5.41 -1.02
C GLU A 131 -0.93 -4.55 0.25
N LYS A 132 -0.96 -5.18 1.43
CA LYS A 132 -0.75 -4.49 2.70
C LYS A 132 0.63 -3.86 2.81
N GLU A 133 1.69 -4.60 2.47
CA GLU A 133 3.06 -4.07 2.45
C GLU A 133 3.20 -2.90 1.48
N LEU A 134 2.49 -2.94 0.33
CA LEU A 134 2.45 -1.83 -0.62
C LEU A 134 1.77 -0.58 -0.02
N ALA A 135 0.63 -0.75 0.66
CA ALA A 135 -0.06 0.35 1.33
C ALA A 135 0.77 0.94 2.49
N GLU A 136 1.44 0.11 3.29
CA GLU A 136 2.36 0.57 4.34
C GLU A 136 3.57 1.31 3.77
N LEU A 137 4.10 0.84 2.63
CA LEU A 137 5.16 1.52 1.91
C LEU A 137 4.70 2.89 1.41
N ALA A 138 3.47 3.02 0.91
CA ALA A 138 2.90 4.30 0.52
C ALA A 138 2.90 5.29 1.69
N VAL A 139 2.41 4.88 2.87
CA VAL A 139 2.43 5.69 4.09
C VAL A 139 3.87 6.13 4.43
N LYS A 140 4.82 5.20 4.44
CA LYS A 140 6.23 5.48 4.76
C LYS A 140 6.86 6.46 3.76
N ALA A 141 6.63 6.24 2.46
CA ALA A 141 7.20 7.06 1.40
C ALA A 141 6.66 8.50 1.45
N VAL A 142 5.34 8.68 1.54
CA VAL A 142 4.73 10.03 1.60
C VAL A 142 5.14 10.75 2.89
N THR A 143 5.19 10.04 4.02
CA THR A 143 5.68 10.61 5.29
C THR A 143 7.12 11.11 5.18
N ARG A 144 8.00 10.32 4.54
CA ARG A 144 9.39 10.71 4.30
C ARG A 144 9.48 11.96 3.41
N HIS A 145 8.70 12.02 2.33
CA HIS A 145 8.67 13.18 1.45
C HIS A 145 8.18 14.44 2.19
N LEU A 146 7.10 14.31 2.96
CA LEU A 146 6.56 15.39 3.78
C LEU A 146 7.62 15.94 4.74
N TYR A 147 8.34 15.07 5.44
CA TYR A 147 9.43 15.48 6.33
C TYR A 147 10.56 16.22 5.57
N VAL A 148 10.95 15.71 4.40
CA VAL A 148 11.99 16.35 3.56
C VAL A 148 11.53 17.73 3.10
N LEU A 149 10.28 17.88 2.65
CA LEU A 149 9.72 19.15 2.20
C LEU A 149 9.57 20.13 3.36
N GLU A 150 9.01 19.69 4.49
CA GLU A 150 8.79 20.51 5.69
C GLU A 150 10.11 21.12 6.17
N LYS A 151 11.16 20.30 6.33
CA LYS A 151 12.47 20.73 6.82
C LYS A 151 13.28 21.56 5.81
N SER A 152 12.88 21.57 4.54
CA SER A 152 13.56 22.37 3.53
C SER A 152 13.10 23.82 3.61
N SER A 153 14.04 24.77 3.64
CA SER A 153 13.76 26.19 3.48
C SER A 153 14.37 26.65 2.16
N PHE A 154 13.61 27.39 1.37
CA PHE A 154 14.02 27.87 0.06
C PHE A 154 14.05 29.39 0.07
N LYS A 155 15.13 29.97 -0.46
CA LYS A 155 15.36 31.41 -0.57
C LYS A 155 15.36 31.91 -2.01
N ALA A 156 15.02 31.05 -2.98
CA ALA A 156 15.14 31.32 -4.41
C ALA A 156 16.58 31.68 -4.83
N THR A 157 17.57 30.96 -4.29
CA THR A 157 18.98 31.16 -4.59
C THR A 157 19.66 29.85 -5.01
N ARG A 158 20.85 29.95 -5.62
CA ARG A 158 21.65 28.77 -5.97
C ARG A 158 21.99 27.88 -4.77
N ALA A 159 22.01 28.43 -3.56
CA ALA A 159 22.25 27.66 -2.34
C ALA A 159 21.13 26.64 -2.05
N ASP A 160 19.94 26.81 -2.64
CA ASP A 160 18.79 25.94 -2.44
C ASP A 160 18.88 24.64 -3.27
N TYR A 161 19.74 24.59 -4.31
CA TYR A 161 19.81 23.45 -5.23
C TYR A 161 19.99 22.08 -4.56
N PRO A 162 20.84 21.91 -3.51
CA PRO A 162 20.95 20.62 -2.84
C PRO A 162 19.63 20.18 -2.17
N ALA A 163 18.91 21.10 -1.53
CA ALA A 163 17.64 20.82 -0.87
C ALA A 163 16.54 20.52 -1.90
N LEU A 164 16.45 21.33 -2.97
CA LEU A 164 15.52 21.12 -4.08
C LEU A 164 15.73 19.75 -4.75
N ARG A 165 17.00 19.38 -5.01
CA ARG A 165 17.33 18.06 -5.55
C ARG A 165 16.86 16.93 -4.63
N LYS A 166 16.96 17.10 -3.31
CA LYS A 166 16.48 16.10 -2.34
C LYS A 166 14.96 15.96 -2.39
N VAL A 167 14.22 17.07 -2.46
CA VAL A 167 12.76 17.07 -2.63
C VAL A 167 12.37 16.38 -3.93
N LEU A 168 12.93 16.78 -5.07
CA LEU A 168 12.60 16.21 -6.38
C LEU A 168 12.92 14.71 -6.46
N ARG A 169 14.06 14.26 -5.92
CA ARG A 169 14.39 12.82 -5.86
C ARG A 169 13.39 12.04 -5.02
N SER A 170 12.95 12.59 -3.88
CA SER A 170 11.92 11.93 -3.07
C SER A 170 10.56 11.89 -3.76
N GLN A 171 10.25 12.90 -4.59
CA GLN A 171 9.02 12.97 -5.36
C GLN A 171 8.94 11.91 -6.46
N ALA A 172 10.07 11.57 -7.09
CA ALA A 172 10.12 10.52 -8.12
C ALA A 172 9.59 9.18 -7.60
N LEU A 173 10.04 8.73 -6.42
CA LEU A 173 9.50 7.52 -5.78
C LEU A 173 7.99 7.61 -5.54
N LEU A 174 7.49 8.77 -5.13
CA LEU A 174 6.05 8.93 -4.88
C LEU A 174 5.22 8.85 -6.17
N LEU A 175 5.75 9.32 -7.30
CA LEU A 175 5.07 9.20 -8.60
C LEU A 175 4.99 7.73 -9.02
N ASP A 176 6.12 7.01 -8.97
CA ASP A 176 6.18 5.58 -9.29
C ASP A 176 5.24 4.77 -8.39
N LEU A 177 5.23 5.09 -7.09
CA LEU A 177 4.34 4.48 -6.11
C LEU A 177 2.87 4.82 -6.41
N GLY A 178 2.54 6.09 -6.68
CA GLY A 178 1.18 6.52 -7.03
C GLY A 178 0.60 5.73 -8.21
N ILE A 179 1.40 5.56 -9.27
CA ILE A 179 1.01 4.74 -10.43
C ILE A 179 0.79 3.29 -10.03
N LEU A 180 1.72 2.69 -9.29
CA LEU A 180 1.62 1.28 -8.90
C LEU A 180 0.41 1.02 -8.01
N THR A 181 0.16 1.92 -7.06
CA THR A 181 -1.01 1.87 -6.18
C THR A 181 -2.30 1.91 -6.98
N SER A 182 -2.39 2.81 -7.97
CA SER A 182 -3.53 2.85 -8.88
C SER A 182 -3.71 1.52 -9.59
N ILE A 183 -2.67 0.98 -10.23
CA ILE A 183 -2.71 -0.30 -10.96
C ILE A 183 -3.23 -1.43 -10.06
N VAL A 184 -2.68 -1.59 -8.86
CA VAL A 184 -3.03 -2.70 -7.96
C VAL A 184 -4.49 -2.60 -7.49
N TRP A 185 -4.98 -1.42 -7.13
CA TRP A 185 -6.30 -1.28 -6.52
C TRP A 185 -7.43 -1.03 -7.52
N SER A 186 -7.17 -0.40 -8.66
CA SER A 186 -8.19 -0.22 -9.70
C SER A 186 -8.37 -1.48 -10.55
N LEU A 187 -7.29 -2.17 -10.95
CA LEU A 187 -7.41 -3.33 -11.86
C LEU A 187 -7.84 -4.60 -11.15
N SER A 188 -7.55 -4.72 -9.86
CA SER A 188 -8.03 -5.86 -9.07
C SER A 188 -9.54 -5.78 -8.76
N ALA A 189 -10.16 -4.60 -8.87
CA ALA A 189 -11.61 -4.47 -8.70
C ALA A 189 -12.39 -5.13 -9.86
N ASP A 190 -11.75 -5.25 -11.03
CA ASP A 190 -12.33 -5.82 -12.26
C ASP A 190 -11.89 -7.27 -12.56
N GLN A 191 -11.06 -7.89 -11.71
CA GLN A 191 -10.64 -9.28 -11.92
C GLN A 191 -11.77 -10.26 -11.56
N PRO A 192 -12.15 -11.19 -12.46
CA PRO A 192 -13.12 -12.22 -12.13
C PRO A 192 -12.56 -13.16 -11.06
N ASP A 193 -13.43 -13.56 -10.12
CA ASP A 193 -13.16 -14.53 -9.07
C ASP A 193 -12.65 -15.83 -9.67
N THR A 194 -11.33 -15.94 -9.84
CA THR A 194 -10.74 -17.18 -10.33
C THR A 194 -10.38 -17.99 -9.09
N PRO A 195 -11.18 -19.03 -8.73
CA PRO A 195 -10.76 -19.94 -7.68
C PRO A 195 -9.41 -20.51 -8.08
N ALA A 196 -8.48 -20.56 -7.12
CA ALA A 196 -7.21 -21.25 -7.31
C ALA A 196 -7.53 -22.60 -7.93
N LYS A 197 -6.95 -22.90 -9.10
CA LYS A 197 -7.02 -24.24 -9.67
C LYS A 197 -6.47 -25.17 -8.60
N THR A 198 -7.34 -25.84 -7.86
CA THR A 198 -7.01 -27.06 -7.16
C THR A 198 -6.59 -28.01 -8.26
N GLY A 199 -5.27 -28.14 -8.42
CA GLY A 199 -4.68 -29.20 -9.21
C GLY A 199 -5.02 -30.53 -8.55
N ALA A 200 -6.18 -31.04 -8.88
CA ALA A 200 -6.53 -32.44 -8.78
C ALA A 200 -7.23 -32.79 -10.09
N GLU A 201 -6.87 -33.97 -10.62
CA GLU A 201 -7.28 -34.58 -11.90
C GLU A 201 -6.42 -34.11 -13.09
N GLN A 202 -5.57 -34.94 -13.71
CA GLN A 202 -5.54 -36.42 -13.83
C GLN A 202 -4.11 -36.95 -13.80
#